data_AF-A0A4V2E018-F1
#
_entry.id   AF-A0A4V2E018-F1
#
_cell.length_a   1.000
_cell.length_b   1.000
_cell.length_c   1.000
_cell.angle_alpha   90.00
_cell.angle_beta   90.00
_cell.angle_gamma   90.00
#
_symmetry.space_group_name_H-M   'P 1'
#
loop_
_entity.id
_entity.type
_entity.pdbx_description
1 polymer ?
#
loop_
_entity_poly.entity_id
_entity_poly.type
_entity_poly.pdbx_seq_one_letter_code
_entity_poly.pdbx_strand_id
1 'polypeptide(L)' 'MTRTKLELAQGALGKTSTRVSELCKELGITRQTLYRHVSPEGELRTDGLKLIKQKSR' A
#
# COMPACT_ATOMS: atom_id res chain seq x y z
N MET A 1 -4.87 6.50 3.91
CA MET A 1 -3.85 6.11 2.92
C MET A 1 -3.60 7.30 2.00
N THR A 2 -2.36 7.59 1.61
CA THR A 2 -2.05 8.63 0.59
C THR A 2 -1.38 7.98 -0.61
N ARG A 3 -1.30 8.69 -1.75
CA ARG A 3 -0.71 8.12 -2.98
C ARG A 3 0.76 7.73 -2.78
N THR A 4 1.55 8.61 -2.16
CA THR A 4 2.95 8.34 -1.87
C THR A 4 3.12 7.11 -0.97
N LYS A 5 2.28 6.98 0.07
CA LYS A 5 2.30 5.79 0.95
C LYS A 5 1.90 4.51 0.19
N LEU A 6 0.98 4.63 -0.77
CA LEU A 6 0.53 3.52 -1.60
C LEU A 6 1.64 3.04 -2.56
N GLU A 7 2.32 3.97 -3.24
CA GLU A 7 3.44 3.68 -4.15
C GLU A 7 4.61 3.04 -3.39
N LEU A 8 4.95 3.57 -2.20
CA LEU A 8 5.96 2.98 -1.32
C LEU A 8 5.56 1.58 -0.83
N ALA A 9 4.32 1.41 -0.39
CA ALA A 9 3.79 0.11 0.02
C ALA A 9 3.86 -0.91 -1.13
N GLN A 10 3.53 -0.50 -2.35
CA GLN A 10 3.58 -1.35 -3.53
C GLN A 10 5.00 -1.86 -3.83
N GLY A 11 6.00 -0.98 -3.76
CA GLY A 11 7.40 -1.35 -4.01
C GLY A 11 8.08 -2.08 -2.84
N ALA A 12 7.51 -2.01 -1.65
CA ALA A 12 7.98 -2.75 -0.47
C ALA A 12 7.38 -4.15 -0.39
N LEU A 13 6.08 -4.30 -0.67
CA LEU A 13 5.41 -5.60 -0.71
C LEU A 13 5.88 -6.45 -1.89
N GLY A 14 5.69 -7.77 -1.82
CA GLY A 14 6.22 -8.72 -2.80
C GLY A 14 7.72 -9.05 -2.65
N LYS A 15 8.47 -8.33 -1.81
CA LYS A 15 9.85 -8.73 -1.43
C LYS A 15 9.80 -9.71 -0.25
N THR A 16 10.52 -10.83 -0.37
CA THR A 16 10.55 -11.91 0.64
C THR A 16 10.96 -11.43 2.05
N SER A 17 11.75 -10.35 2.13
CA SER A 17 12.26 -9.81 3.40
C SER A 17 11.35 -8.74 4.04
N THR A 18 10.21 -8.40 3.45
CA THR A 18 9.39 -7.29 3.93
C THR A 18 8.60 -7.64 5.18
N ARG A 19 8.94 -6.98 6.29
CA ARG A 19 8.20 -7.06 7.55
C ARG A 19 7.03 -6.10 7.52
N VAL A 20 5.84 -6.63 7.25
CA VAL A 20 4.59 -5.85 7.17
C VAL A 20 4.33 -5.01 8.43
N SER A 21 4.73 -5.48 9.61
CA SER A 21 4.60 -4.71 10.86
C SER A 21 5.43 -3.43 10.85
N GLU A 22 6.67 -3.49 10.37
CA GLU A 22 7.57 -2.35 10.32
C GLU A 22 7.16 -1.39 9.21
N LEU A 23 6.79 -1.93 8.04
CA LEU A 23 6.23 -1.14 6.95
C LEU A 23 5.00 -0.32 7.39
N CYS A 24 4.07 -0.95 8.12
CA CYS A 24 2.90 -0.24 8.67
C CYS A 24 3.27 0.87 9.65
N LYS A 25 4.29 0.65 10.51
CA LYS A 25 4.77 1.67 11.46
C LYS A 25 5.39 2.85 10.73
N GLU A 26 6.27 2.58 9.76
CA GLU A 26 6.93 3.61 8.95
C GLU A 26 5.93 4.45 8.16
N LEU A 27 4.95 3.78 7.54
CA LEU A 27 3.87 4.46 6.80
C LEU A 27 2.84 5.13 7.71
N GLY A 28 2.86 4.87 9.03
CA GLY A 28 1.87 5.37 9.99
C GLY A 28 0.44 4.92 9.63
N ILE A 29 0.28 3.66 9.22
CA ILE A 29 -1.03 3.06 8.87
C ILE A 29 -1.22 1.70 9.54
N THR A 30 -2.47 1.27 9.65
CA THR A 30 -2.77 -0.08 10.14
C THR A 30 -2.60 -1.13 9.04
N ARG A 31 -2.37 -2.39 9.42
CA ARG A 31 -2.37 -3.53 8.46
C ARG A 31 -3.68 -3.62 7.68
N GLN A 32 -4.81 -3.34 8.35
CA GLN A 32 -6.12 -3.27 7.71
C GLN A 32 -6.14 -2.20 6.60
N THR A 33 -5.58 -1.02 6.86
CA THR A 33 -5.48 0.05 5.86
C THR A 33 -4.57 -0.36 4.71
N LEU A 34 -3.42 -0.97 4.99
CA LEU A 34 -2.50 -1.49 3.99
C LEU A 34 -3.20 -2.50 3.08
N TYR A 35 -3.78 -3.56 3.65
CA TYR A 35 -4.40 -4.65 2.89
C TYR A 35 -5.73 -4.30 2.23
N ARG A 36 -6.36 -3.18 2.61
CA ARG A 36 -7.49 -2.65 1.85
C ARG A 36 -7.05 -2.12 0.48
N HIS A 37 -5.80 -1.64 0.36
CA HIS A 37 -5.31 -0.97 -0.85
C HIS A 37 -4.28 -1.79 -1.64
N VAL A 38 -3.51 -2.66 -0.99
CA VAL A 38 -2.45 -3.47 -1.61
C VAL A 38 -2.52 -4.93 -1.12
N SER A 39 -2.29 -5.89 -2.01
CA SER A 39 -2.17 -7.31 -1.64
C SER A 39 -0.81 -7.61 -0.99
N PRO A 40 -0.65 -8.75 -0.27
CA PRO A 40 0.65 -9.18 0.23
C PRO A 40 1.75 -9.28 -0.85
N GLU A 41 1.35 -9.57 -2.09
CA GLU A 41 2.20 -9.70 -3.27
C GLU A 41 2.59 -8.34 -3.87
N GLY A 42 2.03 -7.23 -3.38
CA GLY A 42 2.29 -5.89 -3.90
C GLY A 42 1.33 -5.45 -5.00
N GLU A 43 0.23 -6.16 -5.24
CA GLU A 43 -0.75 -5.78 -6.25
C GLU A 43 -1.76 -4.77 -5.70
N LEU A 44 -2.16 -3.80 -6.52
CA LEU A 44 -3.18 -2.82 -6.12
C LEU A 44 -4.57 -3.46 -6.08
N ARG A 45 -5.28 -3.22 -4.99
CA ARG A 45 -6.70 -3.57 -4.84
C ARG A 45 -7.59 -2.43 -5.29
N THR A 46 -8.90 -2.70 -5.33
CA THR A 46 -9.93 -1.76 -5.76
C THR A 46 -9.79 -0.36 -5.14
N ASP A 47 -9.52 -0.28 -3.83
CA ASP A 47 -9.37 1.01 -3.15
C ASP A 47 -8.02 1.68 -3.45
N GLY A 48 -6.95 0.91 -3.68
CA GLY A 48 -5.68 1.43 -4.19
C GLY A 48 -5.82 2.03 -5.59
N LEU A 49 -6.53 1.33 -6.49
CA LEU A 49 -6.80 1.80 -7.85
C LEU A 49 -7.64 3.08 -7.86
N LYS A 50 -8.68 3.18 -7.03
CA LYS A 50 -9.48 4.41 -6.88
C LYS A 50 -8.62 5.60 -6.48
N LEU A 51 -7.69 5.39 -5.54
CA LEU A 51 -6.81 6.43 -5.01
C LEU A 51 -5.85 6.98 -6.06
N ILE A 52 -5.39 6.14 -7.01
CA ILE A 52 -4.54 6.56 -8.13
C ILE A 52 -5.38 7.23 -9.24
N LYS A 53 -6.57 6.69 -9.55
CA LYS A 53 -7.47 7.24 -10.57
C LYS A 53 -7.99 8.64 -10.25
N GLN A 54 -8.07 9.02 -8.97
CA GLN A 54 -8.58 10.32 -8.54
C GLN A 54 -7.78 11.54 -9.04
N LYS A 55 -6.56 11.37 -9.57
CA LYS A 55 -5.72 12.50 -10.03
C LYS A 55 -5.58 12.64 -11.55
N SER A 56 -6.43 12.00 -12.35
CA SER A 56 -6.42 12.16 -13.81
C SER A 56 -7.29 13.33 -14.32
N ARG A 57 -7.50 14.38 -13.50
CA ARG A 57 -8.16 15.62 -13.87
C ARG A 57 -7.25 16.81 -13.60
#